data_AF-A0A497DMZ5-F1
#
_entry.id   AF-A0A497DMZ5-F1
#
_cell.length_a   1.000
_cell.length_b   1.000
_cell.length_c   1.000
_cell.angle_alpha   90.00
_cell.angle_beta   90.00
_cell.angle_gamma   90.00
#
_symmetry.space_group_name_H-M   'P 1'
#
loop_
_entity.id
_entity.type
_entity.pdbx_description
1 polymer ?
#
loop_
_entity_poly.entity_id
_entity_poly.type
_entity_poly.pdbx_seq_one_letter_code
_entity_poly.pdbx_strand_id
1 'polypeptide(L)'
;EDLKLNDTIELRYRELYCNSEHEFRLSFDSLGDGRCPIGAYCIWEGNAHVDFIIKQEGRSEQIFTLNTFAGFLTDTTLNGIRFELIDMLPYPVVDKDYQLDDYILQILVSN
;
A
#
# COMPACT_ATOMS: atom_id res chain seq x y z
N GLU A 1 -1.13 -19.33 -5.62
CA GLU A 1 0.13 -19.45 -6.37
C GLU A 1 1.18 -18.65 -5.63
N ASP A 2 2.33 -19.24 -5.30
CA ASP A 2 3.42 -18.52 -4.62
C ASP A 2 4.01 -17.48 -5.60
N LEU A 3 3.68 -16.20 -5.37
CA LEU A 3 4.21 -15.08 -6.14
C LEU A 3 5.69 -14.87 -5.78
N LYS A 4 6.54 -14.84 -6.80
CA LYS A 4 7.98 -14.62 -6.66
C LYS A 4 8.25 -13.16 -6.26
N LEU A 5 9.35 -12.92 -5.57
CA LEU A 5 9.91 -11.57 -5.46
C LEU A 5 10.11 -10.93 -6.84
N ASN A 6 9.98 -9.59 -6.88
CA ASN A 6 9.94 -8.72 -8.05
C ASN A 6 8.60 -8.76 -8.81
N ASP A 7 7.51 -8.96 -8.09
CA ASP A 7 6.16 -8.93 -8.67
C ASP A 7 5.29 -7.86 -7.99
N THR A 8 4.32 -7.36 -8.74
CA THR A 8 3.31 -6.45 -8.24
C THR A 8 2.13 -7.26 -7.73
N ILE A 9 1.81 -7.09 -6.46
CA ILE A 9 0.65 -7.72 -5.82
C ILE A 9 -0.49 -6.72 -5.71
N GLU A 10 -1.72 -7.23 -5.76
CA GLU A 10 -2.90 -6.49 -5.32
C GLU A 10 -3.20 -6.87 -3.87
N LEU A 11 -3.42 -5.87 -3.01
CA LEU A 11 -3.77 -6.07 -1.62
C LEU A 11 -5.04 -5.28 -1.27
N ARG A 12 -6.09 -5.99 -0.82
CA ARG A 12 -7.34 -5.39 -0.36
C ARG A 12 -7.37 -5.24 1.15
N TYR A 13 -8.29 -4.41 1.65
CA TYR A 13 -8.50 -4.29 3.09
C TYR A 13 -8.90 -5.65 3.69
N ARG A 14 -8.34 -5.98 4.86
CA ARG A 14 -8.47 -7.29 5.57
C ARG A 14 -7.88 -8.50 4.84
N GLU A 15 -7.29 -8.32 3.67
CA GLU A 15 -6.53 -9.37 3.01
C GLU A 15 -5.16 -9.52 3.67
N LEU A 16 -4.66 -10.75 3.71
CA LEU A 16 -3.33 -11.08 4.18
C LEU A 16 -2.52 -11.65 3.03
N TYR A 17 -1.55 -10.88 2.56
CA TYR A 17 -0.54 -11.41 1.66
C TYR A 17 0.49 -12.21 2.45
N CYS A 18 0.67 -13.48 2.09
CA CYS A 18 1.63 -14.36 2.73
C CYS A 18 2.70 -14.76 1.71
N ASN A 19 3.97 -14.59 2.07
CA ASN A 19 5.08 -15.08 1.28
C ASN A 19 5.81 -16.17 2.07
N SER A 20 5.72 -17.41 1.58
CA SER A 20 6.28 -18.59 2.24
C SER A 20 7.81 -18.66 2.12
N GLU A 21 8.39 -18.11 1.06
CA GLU A 21 9.84 -18.15 0.79
C GLU A 21 10.62 -17.26 1.78
N HIS A 22 10.04 -16.10 2.12
CA HIS A 22 10.63 -15.12 3.03
C HIS A 22 9.94 -15.07 4.40
N GLU A 23 9.03 -16.01 4.65
CA GLU A 23 8.33 -16.22 5.92
C GLU A 23 7.70 -14.94 6.50
N PHE A 24 7.10 -14.11 5.65
CA PHE A 24 6.43 -12.87 6.07
C PHE A 24 4.97 -12.81 5.65
N ARG A 25 4.24 -11.96 6.38
CA ARG A 25 2.86 -11.58 6.11
C ARG A 25 2.77 -10.07 6.03
N LEU A 26 2.06 -9.56 5.04
CA LEU A 26 1.78 -8.15 4.84
C LEU A 26 0.27 -7.95 4.89
N SER A 27 -0.16 -6.89 5.57
CA SER A 27 -1.57 -6.49 5.64
C SER A 27 -1.71 -4.98 5.52
N PHE A 28 -2.86 -4.58 4.98
CA PHE A 28 -3.29 -3.20 4.86
C PHE A 28 -4.19 -2.87 6.06
N ASP A 29 -3.73 -1.94 6.91
CA ASP A 29 -4.37 -1.57 8.17
C ASP A 29 -5.27 -0.34 8.05
N SER A 30 -4.75 0.76 7.52
CA SER A 30 -5.45 2.03 7.46
C SER A 30 -5.00 2.88 6.26
N LEU A 31 -5.85 3.78 5.78
CA LEU A 31 -5.46 4.78 4.78
C LEU A 31 -6.09 6.13 5.06
N GLY A 32 -5.45 7.17 4.56
CA GLY A 32 -6.07 8.47 4.34
C GLY A 32 -5.89 8.90 2.89
N ASP A 33 -6.99 9.01 2.15
CA ASP A 33 -6.97 9.46 0.76
C ASP A 33 -7.25 10.96 0.66
N GLY A 34 -6.18 11.73 0.51
CA GLY A 34 -6.21 13.17 0.23
C GLY A 34 -5.73 13.50 -1.17
N ARG A 35 -5.79 12.54 -2.11
CA ARG A 35 -5.46 12.80 -3.53
C ARG A 35 -6.48 13.77 -4.11
N CYS A 36 -6.04 14.62 -5.03
CA CYS A 36 -6.92 15.57 -5.68
C CYS A 36 -8.03 14.85 -6.47
N PRO A 37 -9.32 14.95 -6.10
CA PRO A 37 -10.36 14.19 -6.77
C PRO A 37 -10.54 14.60 -8.23
N ILE A 38 -10.86 13.63 -9.09
CA ILE A 38 -11.27 13.90 -10.47
C ILE A 38 -12.52 14.80 -10.45
N GLY A 39 -12.45 15.93 -11.13
CA GLY A 39 -13.51 16.95 -11.16
C GLY A 39 -13.32 18.09 -10.16
N ALA A 40 -12.33 18.02 -9.27
CA ALA A 40 -11.95 19.11 -8.37
C ALA A 40 -10.88 20.00 -8.99
N TYR A 41 -10.79 21.25 -8.51
CA TYR A 41 -9.67 22.13 -8.78
C TYR A 41 -8.79 22.21 -7.52
N CYS A 42 -7.62 21.58 -7.56
CA CYS A 42 -6.71 21.55 -6.43
C CYS A 42 -5.55 22.53 -6.62
N ILE A 43 -5.16 23.19 -5.53
CA ILE A 43 -3.96 24.05 -5.48
C ILE A 43 -2.69 23.20 -5.25
N TRP A 44 -2.85 22.02 -4.67
CA TRP A 44 -1.78 21.07 -4.33
C TRP A 44 -2.02 19.74 -5.04
N GLU A 45 -0.96 18.98 -5.30
CA GLU A 45 -1.03 17.69 -6.03
C GLU A 45 -1.85 16.61 -5.27
N GLY A 46 -1.92 16.72 -3.94
CA GLY A 46 -2.60 15.76 -3.06
C GLY A 46 -1.74 14.54 -2.72
N ASN A 47 -2.19 13.73 -1.77
CA ASN A 47 -1.49 12.52 -1.33
C ASN A 47 -2.47 11.51 -0.74
N ALA A 48 -2.27 10.24 -1.03
CA ALA A 48 -2.80 9.16 -0.22
C ALA A 48 -1.66 8.53 0.58
N HIS A 49 -1.90 8.28 1.86
CA HIS A 49 -1.01 7.52 2.71
C HIS A 49 -1.69 6.25 3.16
N VAL A 50 -0.92 5.16 3.23
CA VAL A 50 -1.41 3.84 3.58
C VAL A 50 -0.50 3.24 4.62
N ASP A 51 -1.09 2.78 5.72
CA ASP A 51 -0.41 2.09 6.80
C ASP A 51 -0.48 0.57 6.57
N PHE A 52 0.69 -0.05 6.62
CA PHE A 52 0.89 -1.47 6.46
C PHE A 52 1.43 -2.07 7.74
N ILE A 53 1.03 -3.32 7.98
CA ILE A 53 1.61 -4.15 9.04
C ILE A 53 2.33 -5.32 8.38
N ILE A 54 3.62 -5.45 8.69
CA ILE A 54 4.43 -6.61 8.31
C ILE A 54 4.81 -7.44 9.54
N LYS A 55 4.64 -8.75 9.42
CA LYS A 55 5.07 -9.74 10.39
C LYS A 55 5.92 -10.79 9.72
N GLN A 56 7.17 -10.92 10.15
CA GLN A 56 8.09 -11.96 9.68
C GLN A 56 8.40 -12.92 10.81
N GLU A 57 8.60 -14.20 10.49
CA GLU A 57 8.94 -15.22 11.49
C GLU A 57 10.17 -14.83 12.31
N GLY A 58 10.08 -15.00 13.63
CA GLY A 58 11.14 -14.62 14.56
C GLY A 58 11.35 -13.11 14.78
N ARG A 59 10.54 -12.23 14.16
CA ARG A 59 10.64 -10.77 14.32
C ARG A 59 9.38 -10.19 14.95
N SER A 60 9.52 -9.02 15.59
CA SER A 60 8.37 -8.24 16.03
C SER A 60 7.60 -7.70 14.83
N GLU A 61 6.30 -7.51 15.03
CA GLU A 61 5.45 -6.78 14.10
C GLU A 61 5.99 -5.37 13.88
N GLN A 62 5.95 -4.90 12.63
CA GLN A 62 6.38 -3.56 12.24
C GLN A 62 5.26 -2.88 11.46
N ILE A 63 5.06 -1.60 11.76
CA ILE A 63 4.10 -0.74 11.07
C ILE A 63 4.89 0.26 10.24
N PHE A 64 4.48 0.49 9.00
CA PHE A 64 5.10 1.46 8.12
C PHE A 64 4.07 2.11 7.19
N THR A 65 4.36 3.33 6.76
CA THR A 65 3.46 4.12 5.91
C THR A 65 4.13 4.34 4.56
N LEU A 66 3.40 4.04 3.48
CA LEU A 66 3.79 4.43 2.12
C LEU A 66 2.81 5.46 1.56
N ASN A 67 3.28 6.26 0.59
CA ASN A 67 2.57 7.41 0.06
C ASN A 67 2.48 7.34 -1.46
N THR A 68 1.45 7.95 -2.04
CA THR A 68 1.33 8.09 -3.51
C THR A 68 2.07 9.31 -4.04
N PHE A 69 2.29 10.33 -3.20
CA PHE A 69 3.05 11.52 -3.60
C PHE A 69 4.55 11.29 -3.46
N ALA A 70 5.29 11.46 -4.55
CA ALA A 70 6.74 11.23 -4.64
C ALA A 70 7.59 12.14 -3.73
N GLY A 71 7.01 13.21 -3.18
CA GLY A 71 7.67 14.04 -2.16
C GLY A 71 7.73 13.39 -0.77
N PHE A 72 7.08 12.24 -0.57
CA PHE A 72 7.11 11.46 0.66
C PHE A 72 7.69 10.05 0.42
N LEU A 73 7.78 9.24 1.47
CA LEU A 73 8.21 7.84 1.37
C LEU A 73 7.18 7.03 0.57
N THR A 74 7.54 6.68 -0.66
CA THR A 74 6.74 5.82 -1.57
C THR A 74 7.17 4.35 -1.51
N ASP A 75 8.38 4.10 -1.01
CA ASP A 75 8.90 2.76 -0.75
C ASP A 75 9.66 2.66 0.58
N THR A 76 9.86 1.43 1.03
CA THR A 76 10.70 1.12 2.17
C THR A 76 11.31 -0.28 2.04
N THR A 77 12.44 -0.50 2.70
CA THR A 77 13.06 -1.83 2.82
C THR A 77 13.01 -2.28 4.27
N LEU A 78 12.27 -3.36 4.53
CA LEU A 78 12.15 -3.99 5.84
C LEU A 78 12.64 -5.43 5.74
N ASN A 79 13.58 -5.78 6.62
CA ASN A 79 14.12 -7.14 6.72
C ASN A 79 14.73 -7.71 5.42
N GLY A 80 15.22 -6.84 4.53
CA GLY A 80 15.79 -7.22 3.23
C GLY A 80 14.76 -7.35 2.10
N ILE A 81 13.49 -7.01 2.35
CA ILE A 81 12.43 -6.96 1.35
C ILE A 81 12.03 -5.51 1.15
N ARG A 82 11.99 -5.06 -0.10
CA ARG A 82 11.52 -3.76 -0.51
C ARG A 82 10.03 -3.81 -0.87
N PHE A 83 9.29 -2.85 -0.35
CA PHE A 83 7.88 -2.62 -0.62
C PHE A 83 7.72 -1.24 -1.24
N GLU A 84 7.14 -1.15 -2.42
CA GLU A 84 6.87 0.12 -3.10
C GLU A 84 5.38 0.20 -3.44
N LEU A 85 4.74 1.30 -3.06
CA LEU A 85 3.36 1.59 -3.43
C LEU A 85 3.34 2.13 -4.87
N ILE A 86 2.89 1.30 -5.80
CA ILE A 86 2.84 1.61 -7.23
C ILE A 86 1.59 2.42 -7.56
N ASP A 87 0.44 1.96 -7.06
CA ASP A 87 -0.84 2.64 -7.29
C ASP A 87 -1.85 2.28 -6.19
N MET A 88 -2.93 3.07 -6.12
CA MET A 88 -4.07 2.85 -5.25
C MET A 88 -5.36 3.12 -6.03
N LEU A 89 -6.21 2.10 -6.15
CA LEU A 89 -7.52 2.21 -6.78
C LEU A 89 -8.63 2.10 -5.74
N PRO A 90 -9.81 2.70 -5.95
CA PRO A 90 -10.11 3.66 -7.01
C PRO A 90 -9.41 5.00 -6.75
N TYR A 91 -9.24 5.82 -7.79
CA TYR A 91 -8.83 7.22 -7.63
C TYR A 91 -10.06 8.06 -7.23
N PRO A 92 -9.94 9.04 -6.31
CA PRO A 92 -11.10 9.78 -5.82
C PRO A 92 -11.78 10.58 -6.93
N VAL A 93 -13.09 10.71 -6.84
CA VAL A 93 -13.94 11.47 -7.77
C VAL A 93 -14.85 12.35 -6.94
N VAL A 94 -15.10 13.59 -7.37
CA VAL A 94 -16.03 14.49 -6.69
C VAL A 94 -17.41 13.82 -6.56
N ASP A 95 -18.07 14.03 -5.42
CA ASP A 95 -19.37 13.47 -5.05
C ASP A 95 -19.44 11.93 -5.02
N LYS A 96 -18.29 11.24 -4.92
CA LYS A 96 -18.21 9.81 -4.64
C LYS A 96 -17.54 9.54 -3.30
N ASP A 97 -18.24 8.79 -2.48
CA ASP A 97 -17.70 8.26 -1.23
C ASP A 97 -17.18 6.85 -1.45
N TYR A 98 -15.97 6.59 -0.97
CA TYR A 98 -15.35 5.27 -1.00
C TYR A 98 -15.13 4.79 0.43
N GLN A 99 -15.48 3.53 0.68
CA GLN A 99 -15.20 2.85 1.94
C GLN A 99 -13.83 2.17 1.87
N LEU A 100 -13.27 1.84 3.03
CA LEU A 100 -11.96 1.20 3.11
C LEU A 100 -11.89 -0.13 2.33
N ASP A 101 -12.97 -0.90 2.35
CA ASP A 101 -13.12 -2.16 1.61
C ASP A 101 -13.17 -1.98 0.07
N ASP A 102 -13.37 -0.76 -0.44
CA ASP A 102 -13.37 -0.49 -1.89
C ASP A 102 -11.96 -0.40 -2.48
N TYR A 103 -10.96 -0.17 -1.63
CA TYR A 103 -9.59 0.11 -2.09
C TYR A 103 -8.80 -1.16 -2.44
N ILE A 104 -8.00 -1.03 -3.49
CA ILE A 104 -7.03 -2.01 -3.98
C ILE A 104 -5.69 -1.31 -4.05
N LEU A 105 -4.70 -1.86 -3.35
CA LEU A 105 -3.34 -1.35 -3.36
C LEU A 105 -2.50 -2.19 -4.31
N GLN A 106 -1.76 -1.54 -5.21
CA GLN A 106 -0.78 -2.19 -6.07
C GLN A 106 0.59 -1.98 -5.46
N ILE A 107 1.22 -3.08 -5.01
CA ILE A 107 2.47 -3.03 -4.27
C ILE A 107 3.51 -3.86 -5.01
N LEU A 108 4.62 -3.24 -5.38
CA LEU A 108 5.78 -3.99 -5.86
C LEU A 108 6.53 -4.54 -4.65
N VAL A 109 6.70 -5.86 -4.62
CA VAL A 109 7.47 -6.57 -3.59
C VAL A 109 8.74 -7.10 -4.24
N SER A 110 9.90 -6.56 -3.86
CA SER A 110 11.21 -6.90 -4.43
C SER A 110 12.26 -7.12 -3.34
N ASN A 111 13.46 -7.58 -3.71
CA ASN A 111 14.57 -7.82 -2.78
C ASN A 111 15.78 -6.92 -3.07
#